data_AF-A0A954V0V8-F1
#
_entry.id   AF-A0A954V0V8-F1
#
_cell.length_a   1.000
_cell.length_b   1.000
_cell.length_c   1.000
_cell.angle_alpha   90.00
_cell.angle_beta   90.00
_cell.angle_gamma   90.00
#
_symmetry.space_group_name_H-M   'P 1'
#
loop_
_entity.id
_entity.type
_entity.pdbx_description
1 polymer ?
#
loop_
_entity_poly.entity_id
_entity_poly.type
_entity_poly.pdbx_seq_one_letter_code
_entity_poly.pdbx_strand_id
1 'polypeptide(L)'
;MTTASKAKWVLLLLLAVLLLIIAFQNLEVVEIRVLLWDSKLTKAVLLAITAGIGFLMGFFARTLWHVRAWSRRSKTNKADASNSSLV
;
A
#
# COMPACT_ATOMS: atom_id res chain seq x y z
N MET A 1 -7.50 -4.56 23.22
CA MET A 1 -6.66 -4.33 22.02
C MET A 1 -6.27 -5.68 21.42
N THR A 2 -6.78 -6.01 20.23
CA THR A 2 -6.70 -7.38 19.67
C THR A 2 -5.31 -7.67 19.09
N THR A 3 -4.73 -8.81 19.50
CA THR A 3 -3.39 -9.29 19.11
C THR A 3 -3.18 -9.40 17.59
N ALA A 4 -4.25 -9.63 16.83
CA ALA A 4 -4.24 -9.68 15.37
C ALA A 4 -3.76 -8.38 14.68
N SER A 5 -3.96 -7.22 15.31
CA SER A 5 -3.48 -5.94 14.76
C SER A 5 -1.96 -5.80 14.88
N LYS A 6 -1.37 -6.24 15.99
CA LYS A 6 0.08 -6.16 16.24
C LYS A 6 0.86 -7.08 15.29
N ALA A 7 0.35 -8.28 15.03
CA ALA A 7 0.97 -9.24 14.12
C ALA A 7 1.08 -8.71 12.68
N LYS A 8 0.05 -8.00 12.20
CA LYS A 8 0.08 -7.37 10.85
C LYS A 8 1.17 -6.32 10.73
N TRP A 9 1.36 -5.50 11.77
CA TRP A 9 2.41 -4.48 11.79
C TRP A 9 3.81 -5.09 11.86
N VAL A 10 3.99 -6.16 12.64
CA VAL A 10 5.25 -6.91 12.70
C VAL A 10 5.58 -7.51 11.33
N LEU A 11 4.60 -8.14 10.65
CA LEU A 11 4.78 -8.70 9.32
C LEU A 11 5.18 -7.62 8.29
N LEU A 12 4.52 -6.46 8.32
CA LEU A 12 4.83 -5.31 7.46
C LEU A 12 6.26 -4.81 7.66
N LEU A 13 6.67 -4.67 8.92
CA LEU A 13 8.03 -4.26 9.28
C LEU A 13 9.06 -5.28 8.76
N LEU A 14 8.79 -6.57 8.93
CA LEU A 14 9.65 -7.66 8.49
C LEU A 14 9.83 -7.65 6.96
N LEU A 15 8.72 -7.44 6.24
CA LEU A 15 8.72 -7.34 4.78
C LEU A 15 9.51 -6.11 4.29
N ALA A 16 9.35 -4.97 4.96
CA ALA A 16 10.08 -3.75 4.65
C ALA A 16 11.60 -3.91 4.87
N VAL A 17 12.00 -4.52 6.00
CA VAL A 17 13.41 -4.80 6.31
C VAL A 17 13.99 -5.78 5.29
N LEU A 18 13.26 -6.83 4.93
CA LEU A 18 13.70 -7.80 3.93
C LEU A 18 13.91 -7.16 2.56
N LEU A 19 12.98 -6.31 2.11
CA LEU A 19 13.13 -5.52 0.88
C LEU A 19 14.38 -4.64 0.92
N LEU A 20 14.64 -3.99 2.06
CA LEU A 20 15.81 -3.14 2.23
C LEU A 20 17.10 -3.97 2.10
N ILE A 21 17.16 -5.12 2.76
CA ILE A 21 18.31 -6.04 2.69
C ILE A 21 18.52 -6.51 1.24
N ILE A 22 17.47 -6.92 0.55
CA ILE A 22 17.56 -7.37 -0.85
C ILE A 22 18.03 -6.22 -1.75
N ALA A 23 17.53 -5.00 -1.55
CA ALA A 23 17.94 -3.82 -2.32
C ALA A 23 19.41 -3.48 -2.08
N PHE A 24 19.87 -3.47 -0.83
CA PHE A 24 21.28 -3.21 -0.49
C PHE A 24 22.20 -4.33 -0.98
N GLN A 25 21.81 -5.60 -0.89
CA GLN A 25 22.61 -6.70 -1.44
C GLN A 25 22.67 -6.66 -2.97
N ASN A 26 21.61 -6.18 -3.62
CA ASN A 26 21.57 -5.99 -5.07
C ASN A 26 22.00 -4.57 -5.51
N LEU A 27 22.92 -3.94 -4.78
CA LEU A 27 23.60 -2.69 -5.19
C LEU A 27 24.62 -2.90 -6.34
N GLU A 28 24.61 -4.07 -6.96
CA GLU A 28 25.39 -4.36 -8.16
C GLU A 28 24.83 -3.58 -9.36
N VAL A 29 25.66 -2.74 -9.95
CA VAL A 29 25.33 -1.92 -11.12
C VAL A 29 25.32 -2.84 -12.33
N VAL A 30 24.13 -3.25 -12.77
CA VAL A 30 23.97 -4.04 -13.99
C VAL A 30 23.66 -3.10 -15.15
N GLU A 31 24.40 -3.26 -16.24
CA GLU A 31 24.16 -2.51 -17.47
C GLU A 31 22.87 -3.04 -18.13
N ILE A 32 21.83 -2.21 -18.16
CA ILE A 32 20.58 -2.52 -18.85
C ILE A 32 20.63 -1.84 -20.20
N ARG A 33 20.74 -2.62 -21.28
CA ARG A 33 20.58 -2.12 -22.65
C ARG A 33 19.12 -2.23 -23.06
N VAL A 34 18.48 -1.09 -23.28
CA VAL A 34 17.12 -1.03 -23.83
C VAL A 34 17.20 -0.41 -25.23
N LEU A 35 17.13 -1.27 -26.25
CA LEU A 35 17.07 -1.00 -27.70
C LEU A 35 18.20 -0.13 -28.32
N LEU A 36 18.51 1.05 -27.77
CA LEU A 36 19.62 1.95 -28.13
C LEU A 36 20.15 2.76 -26.92
N TRP A 37 19.62 2.51 -25.71
CA TRP A 37 19.90 3.26 -24.50
C TRP A 37 20.74 2.42 -23.54
N ASP A 38 21.97 2.86 -23.26
CA ASP A 38 22.78 2.33 -22.18
C ASP A 38 22.43 3.05 -20.88
N SER A 39 21.65 2.39 -20.02
CA SER A 39 21.31 2.91 -18.70
C SER A 39 21.86 1.99 -17.63
N LYS A 40 22.77 2.53 -16.83
CA LYS A 40 23.33 1.86 -15.64
C LYS A 40 22.41 2.13 -14.46
N LEU A 41 21.41 1.29 -14.28
CA LEU A 41 20.53 1.34 -13.12
C LEU A 41 20.88 0.20 -12.19
N THR A 42 21.17 0.55 -10.95
CA THR A 42 21.38 -0.42 -9.90
C THR A 42 20.07 -1.16 -9.63
N LYS A 43 20.11 -2.49 -9.48
CA LYS A 43 18.91 -3.31 -9.20
C LYS A 43 18.15 -2.79 -7.95
N ALA A 44 18.87 -2.18 -7.00
CA ALA A 44 18.32 -1.45 -5.86
C ALA A 44 17.30 -0.35 -6.24
N VAL A 45 17.56 0.42 -7.31
CA VAL A 45 16.66 1.49 -7.78
C VAL A 45 15.38 0.88 -8.36
N LEU A 46 15.50 -0.22 -9.10
CA LEU A 46 14.34 -0.92 -9.65
C LEU A 46 13.43 -1.46 -8.53
N LEU A 47 14.03 -2.09 -7.50
CA LEU A 47 13.31 -2.53 -6.30
C LEU A 47 12.64 -1.37 -5.56
N ALA A 48 13.33 -0.24 -5.39
CA ALA A 48 12.76 0.93 -4.73
C ALA A 48 11.54 1.48 -5.50
N ILE A 49 11.61 1.53 -6.84
CA ILE A 49 10.48 1.97 -7.68
C ILE A 49 9.31 0.98 -7.58
N THR A 50 9.56 -0.32 -7.70
CA THR A 50 8.50 -1.34 -7.58
C THR A 50 7.83 -1.32 -6.21
N ALA A 51 8.62 -1.19 -5.13
CA ALA A 51 8.10 -1.05 -3.78
C ALA A 51 7.30 0.25 -3.59
N GLY A 52 7.80 1.37 -4.15
CA GLY A 52 7.08 2.64 -4.15
C GLY A 52 5.72 2.54 -4.84
N ILE A 53 5.66 1.95 -6.04
CA ILE A 53 4.40 1.74 -6.77
C ILE A 53 3.43 0.89 -5.95
N GLY A 54 3.89 -0.24 -5.39
CA GLY A 54 3.06 -1.11 -4.55
C GLY A 54 2.53 -0.39 -3.31
N PHE A 55 3.36 0.43 -2.65
CA PHE A 55 2.96 1.25 -1.51
C PHE A 55 1.91 2.30 -1.88
N LEU A 56 2.12 3.03 -2.98
CA LEU A 56 1.15 4.01 -3.47
C LEU A 56 -0.20 3.32 -3.78
N MET A 57 -0.19 2.19 -4.49
CA MET A 57 -1.40 1.41 -4.78
C MET A 57 -2.13 1.00 -3.50
N GLY A 58 -1.42 0.49 -2.50
CA GLY A 58 -1.99 0.14 -1.21
C GLY A 58 -2.58 1.34 -0.46
N PHE A 59 -1.88 2.48 -0.50
CA PHE A 59 -2.33 3.72 0.14
C PHE A 59 -3.62 4.26 -0.49
N PHE A 60 -3.69 4.30 -1.82
CA PHE A 60 -4.90 4.71 -2.54
C PHE A 60 -6.05 3.74 -2.31
N ALA A 61 -5.81 2.42 -2.37
CA ALA A 61 -6.84 1.41 -2.10
C ALA A 61 -7.45 1.58 -0.70
N ARG A 62 -6.62 1.83 0.32
CA ARG A 62 -7.09 2.08 1.69
C ARG A 62 -7.93 3.36 1.78
N THR A 63 -7.48 4.43 1.14
CA THR A 63 -8.18 5.72 1.14
C THR A 63 -9.56 5.60 0.48
N LEU A 64 -9.64 4.93 -0.68
CA LEU A 64 -10.89 4.68 -1.40
C LEU A 64 -11.88 3.82 -0.58
N TRP A 65 -11.37 2.83 0.17
CA TRP A 65 -12.22 2.01 1.03
C TRP A 65 -12.86 2.82 2.17
N HIS A 66 -12.11 3.72 2.80
CA HIS A 66 -12.63 4.58 3.87
C HIS A 66 -13.69 5.57 3.37
N VAL A 67 -13.47 6.18 2.20
CA VAL A 67 -14.45 7.08 1.57
C VAL A 67 -15.75 6.34 1.25
N ARG A 68 -15.65 5.14 0.66
CA ARG A 68 -16.83 4.34 0.31
C ARG A 68 -17.58 3.80 1.55
N ALA A 69 -16.87 3.53 2.65
CA ALA A 69 -17.48 3.12 3.91
C ALA A 69 -18.27 4.25 4.58
N TRP A 70 -17.81 5.51 4.46
CA TRP A 70 -18.52 6.67 5.02
C TRP A 70 -19.87 6.92 4.32
N SER A 71 -19.93 6.72 2.99
CA SER A 71 -21.17 6.90 2.21
C SER A 71 -22.29 5.91 2.59
N ARG A 72 -21.96 4.73 3.11
CA ARG A 72 -23.00 3.77 3.55
C ARG A 72 -23.64 4.17 4.88
N ARG A 73 -22.89 4.80 5.78
CA ARG A 73 -23.39 5.20 7.10
C ARG A 73 -24.41 6.34 7.04
N SER A 74 -24.31 7.23 6.05
CA SER A 74 -25.27 8.34 5.92
C SER A 74 -26.66 7.89 5.45
N LYS A 75 -26.75 6.79 4.71
CA LYS A 75 -28.04 6.24 4.23
C LYS A 75 -28.82 5.54 5.34
N THR A 76 -28.15 4.75 6.19
CA THR A 76 -28.77 4.08 7.34
C THR A 76 -29.31 5.10 8.35
N ASN A 77 -28.51 6.12 8.72
CA ASN A 77 -28.95 7.14 9.68
C ASN A 77 -30.16 7.97 9.20
N LYS A 78 -30.30 8.19 7.89
CA LYS A 78 -31.49 8.83 7.31
C LYS A 78 -32.73 7.92 7.32
N ALA A 79 -32.54 6.62 7.08
CA ALA A 79 -33.63 5.65 7.13
C ALA A 79 -34.18 5.49 8.55
N ASP A 80 -33.29 5.44 9.55
CA ASP A 80 -33.65 5.32 10.96
C ASP A 80 -34.36 6.57 11.48
N ALA A 81 -33.90 7.78 11.08
CA ALA A 81 -34.54 9.04 11.44
C ALA A 81 -35.95 9.21 10.84
N SER A 82 -36.19 8.70 9.62
CA SER A 82 -37.49 8.75 8.97
C SER A 82 -38.53 7.81 9.59
N ASN A 83 -38.09 6.71 10.20
CA ASN A 83 -38.98 5.74 10.82
C ASN A 83 -39.44 6.20 12.21
N SER A 84 -38.58 6.92 12.94
CA SER A 84 -38.92 7.50 14.25
C SER A 84 -39.91 8.67 14.19
N SER A 85 -40.12 9.29 13.02
CA SER A 85 -41.09 10.38 12.86
C SER A 85 -42.50 9.90 12.48
N LEU A 86 -42.67 8.59 12.25
CA LEU A 86 -43.93 7.95 11.86
C LEU A 86 -44.57 7.14 13.00
N VAL A 87 -43.90 7.03 14.14
CA VAL A 87 -44.36 6.36 15.38
C VAL A 87 -44.64 7.42 16.43
#